data_AF-W7WFE6-F1
#
_entry.id   AF-W7WFE6-F1
#
_cell.length_a   1.000
_cell.length_b   1.000
_cell.length_c   1.000
_cell.angle_alpha   90.00
_cell.angle_beta   90.00
_cell.angle_gamma   90.00
#
_symmetry.space_group_name_H-M   'P 1'
#
loop_
_entity.id
_entity.type
_entity.pdbx_description
1 polymer ?
#
loop_
_entity_poly.entity_id
_entity_poly.type
_entity_poly.pdbx_seq_one_letter_code
_entity_poly.pdbx_strand_id
1 'polypeptide(L)'
;MWRNQRYANESEVARLPMLIEALERKLALLEQDCERAEPASAGDMRVELAGQVLVGAEAVGEGLRQLVRAAKAAQGSVEQRVGRFAGFHLGLRASRDNGVPGLYLEGHCRYDADVYQTAQGLVAALLAALASVPKERDAARQQLTVRGKRLADLRIELERPFEHEGRLADLLARQRRLQRQLDLDQDSAGASRMDAEDTKLAA
;
A
#
# COMPACT_ATOMS: atom_id res chain seq x y z
N MET A 1 6.47 -26.89 7.82
CA MET A 1 5.58 -26.53 6.69
C MET A 1 4.20 -26.08 7.19
N TRP A 2 3.31 -26.96 7.68
CA TRP A 2 1.95 -26.55 8.10
C TRP A 2 1.86 -25.48 9.21
N ARG A 3 2.68 -25.59 10.27
CA ARG A 3 2.74 -24.59 11.36
C ARG A 3 3.16 -23.19 10.87
N ASN A 4 4.05 -23.11 9.89
CA ASN A 4 4.49 -21.83 9.32
C ASN A 4 3.39 -21.20 8.46
N GLN A 5 2.65 -22.02 7.70
CA GLN A 5 1.52 -21.55 6.90
C GLN A 5 0.39 -21.02 7.77
N ARG A 6 0.03 -21.75 8.84
CA ARG A 6 -1.00 -21.31 9.78
C ARG A 6 -0.62 -20.00 10.46
N TYR A 7 0.62 -19.87 10.94
CA TYR A 7 1.12 -18.63 11.54
C TYR A 7 1.08 -17.45 10.55
N ALA A 8 1.48 -17.67 9.29
CA ALA A 8 1.41 -16.64 8.26
C ALA A 8 -0.04 -16.18 8.00
N ASN A 9 -0.98 -17.13 7.91
CA ASN A 9 -2.41 -16.84 7.74
C ASN A 9 -2.98 -16.09 8.96
N GLU A 10 -2.65 -16.49 10.19
CA GLU A 10 -3.08 -15.81 11.43
C GLU A 10 -2.56 -14.36 11.48
N SER A 11 -1.29 -14.13 11.13
CA SER A 11 -0.72 -12.79 11.05
C SER A 11 -1.39 -11.94 9.96
N GLU A 12 -1.69 -12.53 8.81
CA GLU A 12 -2.36 -11.83 7.71
C GLU A 12 -3.80 -11.44 8.10
N VAL A 13 -4.57 -12.34 8.70
CA VAL A 13 -5.94 -12.07 9.20
C VAL A 13 -5.94 -11.00 10.29
N ALA A 14 -4.93 -10.95 11.15
CA ALA A 14 -4.82 -9.90 12.16
C ALA A 14 -4.58 -8.51 11.52
N ARG A 15 -3.81 -8.43 10.43
CA ARG A 15 -3.44 -7.16 9.79
C ARG A 15 -4.47 -6.67 8.76
N LEU A 16 -5.11 -7.57 8.03
CA LEU A 16 -6.02 -7.24 6.92
C LEU A 16 -7.16 -6.29 7.31
N PRO A 17 -7.86 -6.42 8.46
CA PRO A 17 -8.93 -5.51 8.85
C PRO A 17 -8.49 -4.05 8.92
N MET A 18 -7.33 -3.77 9.53
CA MET A 18 -6.77 -2.41 9.59
C MET A 18 -6.46 -1.86 8.19
N LEU A 19 -5.93 -2.70 7.29
CA LEU A 19 -5.63 -2.31 5.91
C LEU A 19 -6.89 -2.08 5.07
N ILE A 20 -7.97 -2.80 5.37
CA ILE A 20 -9.29 -2.63 4.74
C ILE A 20 -9.87 -1.29 5.20
N GLU A 21 -9.92 -1.03 6.50
CA GLU A 21 -10.45 0.23 7.05
C GLU A 21 -9.68 1.46 6.54
N ALA A 22 -8.35 1.38 6.47
CA ALA A 22 -7.53 2.44 5.88
C ALA A 22 -7.85 2.67 4.38
N LEU A 23 -8.12 1.59 3.64
CA LEU A 23 -8.46 1.66 2.22
C LEU A 23 -9.88 2.19 2.01
N GLU A 24 -10.84 1.85 2.86
CA GLU A 24 -12.20 2.39 2.86
C GLU A 24 -12.20 3.90 3.10
N ARG A 25 -11.44 4.36 4.11
CA ARG A 25 -11.25 5.81 4.33
C ARG A 25 -10.65 6.49 3.11
N LYS A 26 -9.62 5.91 2.49
CA LYS A 26 -9.03 6.45 1.27
C LYS A 26 -10.04 6.49 0.11
N LEU A 27 -10.83 5.42 -0.06
CA LEU A 27 -11.85 5.34 -1.12
C LEU A 27 -12.90 6.44 -0.97
N ALA A 28 -13.37 6.71 0.25
CA ALA A 28 -14.32 7.80 0.50
C ALA A 28 -13.77 9.18 0.08
N LEU A 29 -12.48 9.44 0.33
CA LEU A 29 -11.83 10.68 -0.14
C LEU A 29 -11.71 10.73 -1.66
N LEU A 30 -11.37 9.59 -2.31
CA LEU A 30 -11.31 9.48 -3.76
C LEU A 30 -12.68 9.67 -4.43
N GLU A 31 -13.75 9.20 -3.79
CA GLU A 31 -15.14 9.41 -4.24
C GLU A 31 -15.52 10.89 -4.22
N GLN A 32 -15.23 11.59 -3.12
CA GLN A 32 -15.42 13.05 -3.03
C GLN A 32 -14.61 13.82 -4.07
N ASP A 33 -13.37 13.40 -4.34
CA ASP A 33 -12.55 13.99 -5.39
C ASP A 33 -13.12 13.73 -6.79
N CYS A 34 -13.70 12.56 -7.05
CA CYS A 34 -14.39 12.27 -8.32
C CYS A 34 -15.65 13.12 -8.51
N GLU A 35 -16.41 13.38 -7.44
CA GLU A 35 -17.60 14.24 -7.48
C GLU A 35 -17.25 15.70 -7.75
N ARG A 36 -16.12 16.17 -7.21
CA ARG A 36 -15.63 17.53 -7.42
C ARG A 36 -14.97 17.73 -8.79
N ALA A 37 -14.48 16.66 -9.41
CA ALA A 37 -13.74 16.75 -10.66
C ALA A 37 -14.60 17.31 -11.80
N GLU A 38 -14.18 18.44 -12.34
CA GLU A 38 -14.84 19.04 -13.50
C GLU A 38 -14.23 18.44 -14.78
N PRO A 39 -15.04 18.04 -15.78
CA PRO A 39 -14.51 17.53 -17.03
C PRO A 39 -13.73 18.64 -17.75
N ALA A 40 -12.52 18.33 -18.19
CA ALA A 40 -11.69 19.23 -18.97
C ALA A 40 -11.02 18.47 -20.12
N SER A 41 -10.91 19.11 -21.28
CA SER A 41 -10.19 18.64 -22.46
C SER A 41 -9.15 19.69 -22.89
N ALA A 42 -8.32 19.36 -23.88
CA ALA A 42 -7.35 20.32 -24.40
C ALA A 42 -8.01 21.55 -25.08
N GLY A 43 -9.21 21.38 -25.65
CA GLY A 43 -9.91 22.43 -26.41
C GLY A 43 -10.62 23.46 -25.53
N ASP A 44 -11.11 23.05 -24.37
CA ASP A 44 -11.87 23.87 -23.41
C ASP A 44 -11.09 24.09 -22.10
N MET A 45 -9.79 23.79 -22.11
CA MET A 45 -8.93 23.88 -20.94
C MET A 45 -8.95 25.29 -20.34
N ARG A 46 -9.25 25.38 -19.05
CA ARG A 46 -9.22 26.61 -18.26
C ARG A 46 -8.41 26.36 -17.00
N VAL A 47 -7.35 27.14 -16.82
CA VAL A 47 -6.49 27.06 -15.62
C VAL A 47 -6.36 28.45 -15.04
N GLU A 48 -6.54 28.55 -13.72
CA GLU A 48 -6.22 29.76 -12.98
C GLU A 48 -4.78 29.65 -12.47
N LEU A 49 -3.89 30.54 -12.90
CA LEU A 49 -2.50 30.62 -12.44
C LEU A 49 -2.24 31.99 -11.83
N ALA A 50 -1.78 32.05 -10.58
CA ALA A 50 -1.44 33.30 -9.90
C ALA A 50 -2.51 34.43 -10.02
N GLY A 51 -3.80 34.07 -10.01
CA GLY A 51 -4.93 35.00 -10.14
C GLY A 51 -5.28 35.39 -11.58
N GLN A 52 -4.60 34.84 -12.59
CA GLN A 52 -4.94 35.01 -14.00
C GLN A 52 -5.59 33.75 -14.55
N VAL A 53 -6.70 33.92 -15.27
CA VAL A 53 -7.38 32.80 -15.94
C VAL A 53 -6.82 32.64 -17.35
N LEU A 54 -6.15 31.52 -17.60
CA LEU A 54 -5.67 31.12 -18.91
C LEU A 54 -6.68 30.18 -19.56
N VAL A 55 -6.99 30.43 -20.84
CA VAL A 55 -7.96 29.67 -21.62
C VAL A 55 -7.28 29.10 -22.86
N GLY A 56 -7.48 27.82 -23.11
CA GLY A 56 -6.90 27.09 -24.23
C GLY A 56 -5.54 26.47 -23.91
N ALA A 57 -5.29 25.29 -24.49
CA ALA A 57 -4.08 24.51 -24.22
C ALA A 57 -2.77 25.27 -24.49
N GLU A 58 -2.70 26.12 -25.51
CA GLU A 58 -1.47 26.85 -25.84
C GLU A 58 -1.11 27.88 -24.75
N ALA A 59 -2.06 28.72 -24.36
CA ALA A 59 -1.87 29.73 -23.31
C ALA A 59 -1.55 29.08 -21.96
N VAL A 60 -2.30 28.03 -21.60
CA VAL A 60 -2.06 27.25 -20.39
C VAL A 60 -0.67 26.63 -20.41
N GLY A 61 -0.31 25.95 -21.50
CA GLY A 61 0.97 25.26 -21.61
C GLY A 61 2.17 26.21 -21.49
N GLU A 62 2.10 27.39 -22.10
CA GLU A 62 3.16 28.40 -21.97
C GLU A 62 3.19 29.01 -20.56
N GLY A 63 2.04 29.29 -19.95
CA GLY A 63 1.95 29.75 -18.56
C GLY A 63 2.55 28.75 -17.57
N LEU A 64 2.22 27.45 -17.71
CA LEU A 64 2.81 26.38 -16.90
C LEU A 64 4.32 26.27 -17.13
N ARG A 65 4.78 26.40 -18.37
CA ARG A 65 6.21 26.34 -18.71
C ARG A 65 6.99 27.48 -18.05
N GLN A 66 6.42 28.68 -18.04
CA GLN A 66 7.00 29.83 -17.35
C GLN A 66 7.09 29.60 -15.84
N LEU A 67 6.04 29.05 -15.22
CA LEU A 67 6.06 28.68 -13.79
C LEU A 67 7.14 27.64 -13.48
N VAL A 68 7.24 26.58 -14.28
CA VAL A 68 8.27 25.53 -14.12
C VAL A 68 9.67 26.11 -14.25
N ARG A 69 9.90 27.03 -15.21
CA ARG A 69 11.19 27.73 -15.38
C ARG A 69 11.50 28.64 -14.20
N ALA A 70 10.54 29.42 -13.74
CA ALA A 70 10.70 30.31 -12.58
C ALA A 70 11.03 29.51 -11.31
N ALA A 71 10.34 28.40 -11.08
CA ALA A 71 10.60 27.51 -9.95
C ALA A 71 12.01 26.89 -10.01
N LYS A 72 12.46 26.50 -11.21
CA LYS A 72 13.83 26.01 -11.40
C LYS A 72 14.88 27.08 -11.12
N ALA A 73 14.62 28.34 -11.51
CA ALA A 73 15.52 29.46 -11.27
C ALA A 73 15.63 29.85 -9.79
N ALA A 74 14.57 29.66 -9.00
CA ALA A 74 14.55 29.99 -7.58
C ALA A 74 15.46 29.10 -6.70
N GLN A 75 16.05 28.03 -7.25
CA GLN A 75 17.01 27.10 -6.60
C GLN A 75 16.67 26.71 -5.14
N GLY A 76 15.39 26.46 -4.87
CA GLY A 76 14.89 26.00 -3.57
C GLY A 76 14.06 24.72 -3.73
N SER A 77 14.06 23.88 -2.69
CA SER A 77 12.99 22.88 -2.57
C SER A 77 11.75 23.63 -2.12
N VAL A 78 10.81 23.78 -3.03
CA VAL A 78 9.57 24.52 -2.81
C VAL A 78 8.42 23.65 -3.28
N GLU A 79 7.52 23.38 -2.36
CA GLU A 79 6.18 22.90 -2.64
C GLU A 79 5.22 24.07 -2.45
N GLN A 80 4.59 24.50 -3.54
CA GLN A 80 3.69 25.65 -3.49
C GLN A 80 2.46 25.43 -4.35
N ARG A 81 1.33 25.97 -3.90
CA ARG A 81 0.12 26.07 -4.69
C ARG A 81 0.27 27.24 -5.66
N VAL A 82 0.13 26.97 -6.94
CA VAL A 82 0.34 27.94 -8.03
C VAL A 82 -0.97 28.33 -8.71
N GLY A 83 -2.05 27.56 -8.49
CA GLY A 83 -3.29 27.79 -9.21
C GLY A 83 -4.44 26.85 -8.89
N ARG A 84 -5.42 26.80 -9.80
CA ARG A 84 -6.55 25.88 -9.79
C ARG A 84 -6.82 25.33 -11.20
N PHE A 85 -7.24 24.07 -11.27
CA PHE A 85 -7.63 23.39 -12.49
C PHE A 85 -8.72 22.35 -12.22
N ALA A 86 -9.81 22.40 -12.98
CA ALA A 86 -10.84 21.35 -13.01
C ALA A 86 -11.40 20.93 -11.63
N GLY A 87 -11.61 21.88 -10.73
CA GLY A 87 -12.06 21.63 -9.35
C GLY A 87 -10.95 21.25 -8.36
N PHE A 88 -9.67 21.25 -8.77
CA PHE A 88 -8.52 20.93 -7.92
C PHE A 88 -7.58 22.12 -7.74
N HIS A 89 -6.81 22.09 -6.65
CA HIS A 89 -5.67 22.98 -6.49
C HIS A 89 -4.51 22.49 -7.35
N LEU A 90 -3.92 23.39 -8.14
CA LEU A 90 -2.71 23.10 -8.90
C LEU A 90 -1.49 23.49 -8.07
N GLY A 91 -0.62 22.53 -7.84
CA GLY A 91 0.63 22.72 -7.13
C GLY A 91 1.84 22.42 -8.00
N LEU A 92 2.97 22.98 -7.57
CA LEU A 92 4.28 22.76 -8.16
C LEU A 92 5.23 22.28 -7.07
N ARG A 93 5.99 21.22 -7.38
CA ARG A 93 7.03 20.64 -6.52
C ARG A 93 8.38 20.77 -7.24
N ALA A 94 9.25 21.62 -6.72
CA ALA A 94 10.64 21.71 -7.13
C ALA A 94 11.53 21.04 -6.08
N SER A 95 12.59 20.36 -6.53
CA SER A 95 13.58 19.71 -5.68
C SER A 95 14.97 20.32 -5.89
N ARG A 96 15.82 20.25 -4.85
CA ARG A 96 17.15 20.90 -4.82
C ARG A 96 18.16 20.26 -5.77
N ASP A 97 17.95 19.01 -6.14
CA ASP A 97 18.79 18.16 -6.99
C ASP A 97 18.74 18.52 -8.48
N ASN A 98 18.31 19.75 -8.81
CA ASN A 98 18.27 20.29 -10.18
C ASN A 98 17.33 19.49 -11.13
N GLY A 99 16.47 18.64 -10.55
CA GLY A 99 15.43 17.90 -11.26
C GLY A 99 14.41 18.84 -11.90
N VAL A 100 13.73 18.37 -12.95
CA VAL A 100 12.64 19.14 -13.57
C VAL A 100 11.50 19.20 -12.55
N PRO A 101 10.99 20.41 -12.21
CA PRO A 101 9.87 20.53 -11.28
C PRO A 101 8.65 19.75 -11.77
N GLY A 102 7.99 19.04 -10.86
CA GLY A 102 6.76 18.30 -11.13
C GLY A 102 5.53 19.13 -10.80
N LEU A 103 4.45 18.92 -11.55
CA LEU A 103 3.13 19.48 -11.23
C LEU A 103 2.30 18.42 -10.51
N TYR A 104 1.31 18.86 -9.72
CA TYR A 104 0.34 17.97 -9.11
C TYR A 104 -1.01 18.65 -8.94
N LEU A 105 -2.06 17.85 -8.92
CA LEU A 105 -3.41 18.25 -8.54
C LEU A 105 -3.68 17.80 -7.11
N GLU A 106 -4.20 18.71 -6.30
CA GLU A 106 -4.49 18.49 -4.89
C GLU A 106 -5.99 18.71 -4.62
N GLY A 107 -6.60 17.68 -4.06
CA GLY A 107 -7.95 17.61 -3.55
C GLY A 107 -7.95 17.15 -2.10
N HIS A 108 -8.77 16.14 -1.79
CA HIS A 108 -8.57 15.33 -0.59
C HIS A 108 -7.39 14.37 -0.75
N CYS A 109 -7.16 13.92 -1.98
CA CYS A 109 -6.00 13.17 -2.42
C CYS A 109 -5.10 14.02 -3.32
N ARG A 110 -3.87 13.55 -3.54
CA ARG A 110 -2.89 14.18 -4.43
C ARG A 110 -2.67 13.31 -5.65
N TYR A 111 -2.66 13.94 -6.82
CA TYR A 111 -2.45 13.34 -8.13
C TYR A 111 -1.24 13.98 -8.79
N ASP A 112 -0.12 13.28 -8.82
CA ASP A 112 1.11 13.79 -9.44
C ASP A 112 0.98 13.72 -10.96
N ALA A 113 1.41 14.80 -11.64
CA ALA A 113 1.50 14.85 -13.09
C ALA A 113 2.94 14.52 -13.51
N ASP A 114 3.07 13.79 -14.62
CA ASP A 114 4.37 13.44 -15.18
C ASP A 114 5.20 14.69 -15.52
N VAL A 115 6.51 14.54 -15.37
CA VAL A 115 7.45 15.66 -15.43
C VAL A 115 7.84 15.93 -16.89
N TYR A 116 7.42 17.09 -17.42
CA TYR A 116 7.72 17.52 -18.79
C TYR A 116 8.37 18.90 -18.86
N GLN A 117 9.02 19.18 -19.99
CA GLN A 117 9.66 20.49 -20.27
C GLN A 117 8.98 21.28 -21.41
N THR A 118 8.10 20.63 -22.16
CA THR A 118 7.36 21.23 -23.28
C THR A 118 5.98 21.70 -22.83
N ALA A 119 5.49 22.80 -23.39
CA ALA A 119 4.16 23.34 -23.09
C ALA A 119 3.04 22.29 -23.32
N GLN A 120 3.10 21.60 -24.47
CA GLN A 120 2.15 20.54 -24.80
C GLN A 120 2.23 19.34 -23.84
N GLY A 121 3.45 18.95 -23.44
CA GLY A 121 3.64 17.85 -22.48
C GLY A 121 3.09 18.18 -21.09
N LEU A 122 3.26 19.42 -20.63
CA LEU A 122 2.69 19.87 -19.34
C LEU A 122 1.16 19.87 -19.35
N VAL A 123 0.55 20.31 -20.44
CA VAL A 123 -0.92 20.23 -20.63
C VAL A 123 -1.40 18.79 -20.63
N ALA A 124 -0.74 17.93 -21.41
CA ALA A 124 -1.07 16.51 -21.49
C ALA A 124 -0.95 15.82 -20.12
N ALA A 125 0.10 16.14 -19.35
CA ALA A 125 0.31 15.60 -18.02
C ALA A 125 -0.77 16.05 -17.03
N LEU A 126 -1.21 17.31 -17.12
CA LEU A 126 -2.26 17.81 -16.25
C LEU A 126 -3.62 17.14 -16.56
N LEU A 127 -3.93 16.98 -17.84
CA LEU A 127 -5.11 16.21 -18.28
C LEU A 127 -5.00 14.73 -17.88
N ALA A 128 -3.82 14.13 -17.95
CA ALA A 128 -3.59 12.76 -17.53
C ALA A 128 -3.76 12.58 -16.01
N ALA A 129 -3.28 13.54 -15.20
CA ALA A 129 -3.50 13.56 -13.76
C ALA A 129 -4.99 13.69 -13.41
N LEU A 130 -5.73 14.57 -14.09
CA LEU A 130 -7.18 14.65 -13.92
C LEU A 130 -7.88 13.32 -14.32
N ALA A 131 -7.44 12.71 -15.42
CA ALA A 131 -7.96 11.42 -15.86
C ALA A 131 -7.55 10.23 -14.97
N SER A 132 -6.59 10.39 -14.06
CA SER A 132 -6.21 9.35 -13.10
C SER A 132 -7.15 9.30 -11.90
N VAL A 133 -7.82 10.40 -11.55
CA VAL A 133 -8.75 10.50 -10.41
C VAL A 133 -9.77 9.34 -10.37
N PRO A 134 -10.61 9.11 -11.40
CA PRO A 134 -11.55 8.00 -11.39
C PRO A 134 -10.86 6.63 -11.46
N LYS A 135 -9.68 6.52 -12.10
CA LYS A 135 -8.93 5.27 -12.19
C LYS A 135 -8.39 4.83 -10.84
N GLU A 136 -7.89 5.77 -10.04
CA GLU A 136 -7.39 5.50 -8.70
C GLU A 136 -8.52 5.09 -7.74
N ARG A 137 -9.69 5.73 -7.85
CA ARG A 137 -10.91 5.31 -7.15
C ARG A 137 -11.27 3.86 -7.52
N ASP A 138 -11.33 3.54 -8.81
CA ASP A 138 -11.73 2.20 -9.27
C ASP A 138 -10.71 1.14 -8.86
N ALA A 139 -9.42 1.47 -8.92
CA ALA A 139 -8.36 0.60 -8.42
C ALA A 139 -8.48 0.36 -6.91
N ALA A 140 -8.76 1.40 -6.12
CA ALA A 140 -8.99 1.28 -4.68
C ALA A 140 -10.21 0.40 -4.37
N ARG A 141 -11.31 0.57 -5.10
CA ARG A 141 -12.53 -0.25 -4.98
C ARG A 141 -12.28 -1.72 -5.33
N GLN A 142 -11.51 -1.99 -6.37
CA GLN A 142 -11.09 -3.34 -6.73
C GLN A 142 -10.20 -3.96 -5.65
N GLN A 143 -9.21 -3.21 -5.16
CA GLN A 143 -8.33 -3.67 -4.07
C GLN A 143 -9.12 -4.00 -2.80
N LEU A 144 -10.12 -3.19 -2.46
CA LEU A 144 -11.01 -3.44 -1.33
C LEU A 144 -11.76 -4.76 -1.48
N THR A 145 -12.30 -5.01 -2.68
CA THR A 145 -12.99 -6.25 -3.01
C THR A 145 -12.08 -7.46 -2.87
N VAL A 146 -10.85 -7.38 -3.42
CA VAL A 146 -9.85 -8.47 -3.35
C VAL A 146 -9.45 -8.75 -1.90
N ARG A 147 -9.16 -7.71 -1.11
CA ARG A 147 -8.77 -7.85 0.30
C ARG A 147 -9.91 -8.42 1.16
N GLY A 148 -11.14 -7.99 0.93
CA GLY A 148 -12.31 -8.53 1.61
C GLY A 148 -12.49 -10.02 1.35
N LYS A 149 -12.37 -10.46 0.09
CA LYS A 149 -12.39 -11.88 -0.27
C LYS A 149 -11.25 -12.65 0.39
N ARG A 150 -10.02 -12.13 0.31
CA ARG A 150 -8.85 -12.75 0.94
C ARG A 150 -9.03 -12.95 2.46
N LEU A 151 -9.59 -11.95 3.14
CA LEU A 151 -9.88 -12.06 4.57
C LEU A 151 -10.93 -13.14 4.88
N ALA A 152 -11.99 -13.23 4.07
CA ALA A 152 -13.00 -14.27 4.22
C ALA A 152 -12.42 -15.67 3.98
N ASP A 153 -11.65 -15.84 2.90
CA ASP A 153 -11.02 -17.11 2.55
C ASP A 153 -10.05 -17.59 3.64
N LEU A 154 -9.22 -16.68 4.16
CA LEU A 154 -8.28 -17.00 5.24
C LEU A 154 -8.97 -17.38 6.54
N ARG A 155 -10.11 -16.76 6.86
CA ARG A 155 -10.92 -17.14 8.04
C ARG A 155 -11.42 -18.57 7.90
N ILE A 156 -11.95 -18.94 6.74
CA ILE A 156 -12.38 -20.31 6.44
C ILE A 156 -11.19 -21.29 6.51
N GLU A 157 -10.05 -20.91 5.95
CA GLU A 157 -8.84 -21.75 5.95
C GLU A 157 -8.30 -21.98 7.37
N LEU A 158 -8.36 -20.98 8.26
CA LEU A 158 -7.91 -21.11 9.64
C LEU A 158 -8.83 -21.98 10.50
N GLU A 159 -10.11 -22.09 10.14
CA GLU A 159 -11.06 -23.02 10.74
C GLU A 159 -10.86 -24.47 10.27
N ARG A 160 -10.16 -24.68 9.13
CA ARG A 160 -9.93 -26.03 8.60
C ARG A 160 -8.98 -26.83 9.50
N PRO A 161 -9.38 -28.02 9.98
CA PRO A 161 -8.55 -28.87 10.81
C PRO A 161 -7.35 -29.42 10.03
N PHE A 162 -6.34 -29.90 10.75
CA PHE A 162 -5.16 -30.47 10.12
C PHE A 162 -5.50 -31.80 9.42
N GLU A 163 -5.18 -31.91 8.13
CA GLU A 163 -5.62 -33.05 7.30
C GLU A 163 -5.16 -34.42 7.80
N HIS A 164 -4.00 -34.49 8.48
CA HIS A 164 -3.46 -35.74 9.04
C HIS A 164 -3.62 -35.84 10.56
N GLU A 165 -4.49 -35.02 11.17
CA GLU A 165 -4.69 -35.01 12.62
C GLU A 165 -5.10 -36.39 13.15
N GLY A 166 -6.00 -37.09 12.46
CA GLY A 166 -6.38 -38.47 12.80
C GLY A 166 -5.20 -39.43 12.71
N ARG A 167 -4.46 -39.42 11.60
CA ARG A 167 -3.28 -40.30 11.42
C ARG A 167 -2.18 -40.02 12.45
N LEU A 168 -1.98 -38.75 12.80
CA LEU A 168 -1.03 -38.35 13.85
C LEU A 168 -1.49 -38.85 15.22
N ALA A 169 -2.78 -38.70 15.55
CA ALA A 169 -3.36 -39.21 16.80
C ALA A 169 -3.20 -40.74 16.90
N ASP A 170 -3.47 -41.47 15.82
CA ASP A 170 -3.31 -42.92 15.75
C ASP A 170 -1.84 -43.35 15.94
N LEU A 171 -0.91 -42.65 15.27
CA LEU A 171 0.52 -42.91 15.40
C LEU A 171 1.03 -42.62 16.81
N LEU A 172 0.58 -41.53 17.43
CA LEU A 172 0.93 -41.18 18.82
C LEU A 172 0.33 -42.19 19.82
N ALA A 173 -0.90 -42.64 19.60
CA ALA A 173 -1.52 -43.68 20.43
C ALA A 173 -0.76 -45.01 20.33
N ARG A 174 -0.34 -45.38 19.12
CA ARG A 174 0.51 -46.56 18.89
C ARG A 174 1.88 -46.41 19.54
N GLN A 175 2.52 -45.25 19.41
CA GLN A 175 3.80 -44.96 20.05
C GLN A 175 3.72 -45.11 21.56
N ARG A 176 2.72 -44.51 22.22
CA ARG A 176 2.50 -44.63 23.67
C ARG A 176 2.29 -46.08 24.11
N ARG A 177 1.55 -46.85 23.31
CA ARG A 177 1.34 -48.28 23.57
C ARG A 177 2.65 -49.05 23.52
N LEU A 178 3.45 -48.82 22.48
CA LEU A 178 4.75 -49.47 22.32
C LEU A 178 5.74 -49.06 23.43
N GLN A 179 5.76 -47.78 23.82
CA GLN A 179 6.59 -47.30 24.93
C GLN A 179 6.30 -48.04 26.23
N ARG A 180 5.00 -48.21 26.58
CA ARG A 180 4.58 -49.00 27.75
C ARG A 180 4.91 -50.48 27.67
N GLN A 181 4.88 -51.07 26.47
CA GLN A 181 5.22 -52.49 26.28
C GLN A 181 6.72 -52.75 26.41
N LEU A 182 7.53 -51.73 26.15
CA LEU A 182 8.98 -51.80 26.21
C LEU A 182 9.53 -51.23 27.54
N ASP A 183 8.65 -50.89 28.50
CA ASP A 183 8.98 -50.21 29.76
C ASP A 183 9.84 -48.94 29.59
N LEU A 184 9.83 -48.34 28.39
CA LEU A 184 10.62 -47.14 28.04
C LEU A 184 10.07 -45.87 28.71
N ASP A 185 8.93 -45.98 29.38
CA ASP A 185 8.34 -44.98 30.26
C ASP A 185 8.96 -44.98 31.67
N GLN A 186 9.78 -45.97 32.03
CA GLN A 186 10.44 -46.07 33.34
C GLN A 186 11.88 -45.53 33.38
N ASP A 187 12.53 -45.30 32.23
CA ASP A 187 13.96 -44.94 32.14
C ASP A 187 14.25 -43.45 31.91
N SER A 188 13.53 -42.55 32.59
CA SER A 188 13.99 -41.15 32.76
C SER A 188 14.50 -40.83 34.16
N ALA A 189 14.37 -41.74 35.12
CA ALA A 189 14.91 -41.57 36.47
C ALA A 189 16.39 -41.97 36.60
N GLY A 190 16.94 -42.74 35.64
CA GLY A 190 18.32 -43.23 35.67
C GLY A 190 19.37 -42.24 35.15
N ALA A 191 19.01 -41.34 34.24
CA ALA A 191 19.96 -40.41 33.62
C ALA A 191 20.48 -39.32 34.59
N SER A 192 19.74 -38.98 35.66
CA SER A 192 20.23 -38.05 36.68
C SER A 192 21.13 -38.67 37.75
N ARG A 193 21.30 -40.01 37.78
CA ARG A 193 22.11 -40.68 38.82
C ARG A 193 23.57 -40.88 38.42
N MET A 194 23.90 -40.83 37.12
CA MET A 194 25.29 -40.95 36.66
C MET A 194 26.08 -39.63 36.77
N ASP A 195 25.44 -38.47 36.66
CA ASP A 195 26.14 -37.17 36.81
C ASP A 195 26.49 -36.82 38.28
N ALA A 196 25.85 -37.48 39.25
CA ALA A 196 26.07 -37.24 40.68
C ALA A 196 27.20 -38.09 41.30
N GLU A 197 27.64 -39.16 40.64
CA GLU A 197 28.76 -39.99 41.14
C GLU A 197 30.12 -39.53 40.59
N ASP A 198 30.19 -38.97 39.38
CA ASP A 198 31.43 -38.44 38.80
C ASP A 198 31.93 -37.15 39.49
N THR A 199 31.06 -36.42 40.19
CA THR A 199 31.43 -35.20 40.93
C THR A 199 31.92 -35.44 42.37
N LYS A 200 31.86 -36.68 42.89
CA LYS A 200 32.39 -37.03 44.23
C LYS A 200 33.72 -37.79 44.21
N LEU A 201 34.17 -38.28 43.06
CA LEU A 201 35.47 -38.93 42.89
C LEU A 201 36.60 -37.95 42.48
N ALA A 202 36.29 -36.67 42.32
CA ALA A 202 37.24 -35.61 41.96
C ALA A 202 37.38 -34.51 43.05
N ALA A 203 37.43 -34.91 44.33
CA ALA A 203 37.75 -34.03 45.46
C ALA A 203 38.81 -34.67 46.37
#